data_AF-A0A7C9CY12-F1
#
_entry.id   AF-A0A7C9CY12-F1
#
_cell.length_a   1.000
_cell.length_b   1.000
_cell.length_c   1.000
_cell.angle_alpha   90.00
_cell.angle_beta   90.00
_cell.angle_gamma   90.00
#
_symmetry.space_group_name_H-M   'P 1'
#
loop_
_entity.id
_entity.type
_entity.pdbx_description
1 polymer ?
#
loop_
_entity_poly.entity_id
_entity_poly.type
_entity_poly.pdbx_seq_one_letter_code
_entity_poly.pdbx_strand_id
1 'polypeptide(L)'
;SSVLLLKSIHSDGSAAELLRKAEEIETQWQHENLREAPVSQCSCSDSANIGIESITRRCAFREGSNDNYLYCPDARALQHDDLKHFQWHWARGEPIIVSHALDTTSGLSWEPMVMWRAVRQIKNT
;
A
#
# COMPACT_ATOMS: atom_id res chain seq x y z
N SER A 1 -6.73 44.21 19.08
CA SER A 1 -6.24 43.06 18.31
C SER A 1 -6.27 41.82 19.17
N SER A 2 -7.01 40.79 18.77
CA SER A 2 -6.97 39.46 19.40
C SER A 2 -5.84 38.65 18.78
N VAL A 3 -4.89 38.21 19.59
CA VAL A 3 -3.76 37.37 19.16
C VAL A 3 -4.18 35.91 19.27
N LEU A 4 -4.07 35.17 18.17
CA LEU A 4 -4.27 33.72 18.18
C LEU A 4 -3.01 33.04 18.73
N LEU A 5 -3.19 32.15 19.69
CA LEU A 5 -2.12 31.31 20.25
C LEU A 5 -2.18 29.93 19.63
N LEU A 6 -1.11 29.53 18.94
CA LEU A 6 -0.94 28.18 18.45
C LEU A 6 -0.56 27.27 19.62
N LYS A 7 -1.46 26.34 20.00
CA LYS A 7 -1.16 25.28 20.96
C LYS A 7 -0.81 24.00 20.21
N SER A 8 0.38 23.47 20.46
CA SER A 8 0.78 22.13 20.00
C SER A 8 0.14 21.06 20.90
N ILE A 9 -0.36 19.99 20.29
CA ILE A 9 -0.88 18.80 20.99
C ILE A 9 0.28 17.86 21.39
N HIS A 10 1.43 18.00 20.73
CA HIS A 10 2.60 17.18 20.96
C HIS A 10 3.66 17.91 21.76
N SER A 11 4.38 17.17 22.60
CA SER A 11 5.52 17.70 23.36
C SER A 11 6.64 18.17 22.43
N ASP A 12 7.39 19.16 22.88
CA ASP A 12 8.60 19.61 22.22
C ASP A 12 9.55 18.42 22.01
N GLY A 13 10.14 18.32 20.81
CA GLY A 13 11.03 17.21 20.42
C GLY A 13 10.34 15.95 19.87
N SER A 14 9.00 15.87 19.89
CA SER A 14 8.26 14.73 19.31
C SER A 14 8.55 14.52 17.82
N ALA A 15 8.62 15.60 17.05
CA ALA A 15 8.97 15.54 15.63
C ALA A 15 10.41 15.08 15.40
N ALA A 16 11.36 15.51 16.24
CA ALA A 16 12.76 15.09 16.16
C ALA A 16 12.92 13.60 16.49
N GLU A 17 12.20 13.10 17.48
CA GLU A 17 12.19 11.67 17.81
C GLU A 17 11.53 10.83 16.72
N LEU A 18 10.45 11.32 16.09
CA LEU A 18 9.84 10.66 14.93
C LEU A 18 10.81 10.62 13.75
N LEU A 19 11.52 11.72 13.48
CA LEU A 19 12.52 11.79 12.43
C LEU A 19 13.66 10.80 12.67
N ARG A 20 14.22 10.79 13.88
CA ARG A 20 15.27 9.84 14.28
C ARG A 20 14.84 8.38 14.08
N LYS A 21 13.61 8.04 14.47
CA LYS A 21 13.05 6.70 14.24
C LYS A 21 12.86 6.38 12.76
N ALA A 22 12.42 7.34 11.96
CA ALA A 22 12.25 7.16 10.53
C ALA A 22 13.59 6.91 9.83
N GLU A 23 14.62 7.68 10.19
CA GLU A 23 16.00 7.50 9.69
C GLU A 23 16.57 6.13 10.10
N GLU A 24 16.35 5.70 11.35
CA GLU A 24 16.77 4.38 11.84
C GLU A 24 16.13 3.24 11.02
N ILE A 25 14.83 3.33 10.75
CA ILE A 25 14.10 2.39 9.89
C ILE A 25 14.64 2.41 8.45
N GLU A 26 14.93 3.59 7.90
CA GLU A 26 15.47 3.72 6.54
C GLU A 26 16.84 3.04 6.43
N THR A 27 17.74 3.28 7.38
CA THR A 27 19.06 2.63 7.38
C THR A 27 18.96 1.11 7.48
N GLN A 28 18.04 0.60 8.32
CA GLN A 28 17.79 -0.83 8.42
C GLN A 28 17.26 -1.42 7.11
N TRP A 29 16.27 -0.77 6.49
CA TRP A 29 15.71 -1.17 5.21
C TRP A 29 16.76 -1.17 4.09
N GLN A 30 17.59 -0.12 4.01
CA GLN A 30 18.66 -0.04 3.03
C GLN A 30 19.66 -1.18 3.22
N HIS A 31 20.04 -1.52 4.46
CA HIS A 31 20.98 -2.60 4.74
C HIS A 31 20.41 -4.00 4.42
N GLU A 32 19.12 -4.22 4.63
CA GLU A 32 18.43 -5.46 4.25
C GLU A 32 18.27 -5.58 2.73
N ASN A 33 17.87 -4.50 2.05
CA ASN A 33 17.70 -4.48 0.59
C ASN A 33 19.02 -4.45 -0.20
N LEU A 34 20.10 -3.81 0.28
CA LEU A 34 21.40 -3.78 -0.41
C LEU A 34 22.11 -5.15 -0.44
N ARG A 35 21.68 -6.09 0.41
CA ARG A 35 22.13 -7.49 0.33
C ARG A 35 21.52 -8.21 -0.88
N GLU A 36 20.40 -7.71 -1.40
CA GLU A 36 19.82 -8.13 -2.66
C GLU A 36 20.29 -7.16 -3.76
N ALA A 37 21.11 -7.65 -4.69
CA ALA A 37 21.66 -6.89 -5.81
C ALA A 37 20.58 -6.06 -6.55
N PRO A 38 20.95 -4.97 -7.27
CA PRO A 38 19.98 -4.08 -7.90
C PRO A 38 19.04 -4.85 -8.85
N VAL A 39 17.78 -4.94 -8.43
CA VAL A 39 16.57 -5.18 -9.23
C VAL A 39 16.72 -6.35 -10.21
N SER A 40 16.76 -7.57 -9.67
CA SER A 40 16.18 -8.68 -10.41
C SER A 40 14.71 -8.38 -10.65
N GLN A 41 14.27 -8.61 -11.88
CA GLN A 41 12.88 -8.57 -12.32
C GLN A 41 12.00 -9.32 -11.30
N CYS A 42 10.87 -8.73 -10.90
CA CYS A 42 9.90 -9.41 -10.06
C CYS A 42 9.53 -10.75 -10.72
N SER A 43 9.44 -11.84 -9.97
CA SER A 43 8.98 -13.13 -10.51
C SER A 43 7.58 -13.04 -11.12
N CYS A 44 6.82 -12.01 -10.78
CA CYS A 44 5.53 -11.68 -11.37
C CYS A 44 5.63 -11.08 -12.79
N SER A 45 6.77 -10.55 -13.22
CA SER A 45 6.93 -9.92 -14.55
C SER A 45 7.06 -10.92 -15.70
N ASP A 46 7.48 -12.16 -15.43
CA ASP A 46 7.54 -13.25 -16.45
C ASP A 46 6.22 -14.01 -16.58
N SER A 47 5.27 -13.76 -15.67
CA SER A 47 3.98 -14.46 -15.60
C SER A 47 3.01 -14.12 -16.74
N ALA A 48 3.34 -13.17 -17.63
CA ALA A 48 2.58 -12.95 -18.86
C ALA A 48 2.61 -14.18 -19.81
N ASN A 49 3.60 -15.07 -19.67
CA ASN A 49 3.79 -16.26 -20.53
C ASN A 49 3.48 -17.61 -19.85
N ILE A 50 3.36 -17.63 -18.53
CA ILE A 50 3.04 -18.84 -17.75
C ILE A 50 1.66 -18.56 -17.18
N GLY A 51 0.63 -19.32 -17.58
CA GLY A 51 -0.81 -19.07 -17.36
C GLY A 51 -1.31 -18.93 -15.90
N ILE A 52 -0.59 -18.18 -15.07
CA ILE A 52 -1.00 -17.60 -13.80
C ILE A 52 -1.72 -16.29 -14.16
N GLU A 53 -2.84 -16.42 -14.88
CA GLU A 53 -3.76 -15.30 -15.16
C GLU A 53 -4.32 -14.67 -13.86
N SER A 54 -4.03 -15.26 -12.70
CA SER A 54 -4.63 -14.90 -11.41
C SER A 54 -3.98 -13.72 -10.68
N ILE A 55 -2.73 -13.35 -10.98
CA ILE A 55 -2.00 -12.32 -10.20
C ILE A 55 -1.67 -11.05 -10.97
N THR A 56 -2.01 -10.95 -12.26
CA THR A 56 -1.81 -9.72 -13.05
C THR A 56 -3.10 -9.30 -13.74
N ARG A 57 -3.29 -8.00 -13.92
CA ARG A 57 -4.45 -7.42 -14.59
C ARG A 57 -4.01 -6.48 -15.71
N ARG A 58 -4.48 -6.75 -16.92
CA ARG A 58 -4.32 -5.82 -18.05
C ARG A 58 -5.08 -4.53 -17.77
N CYS A 59 -4.36 -3.42 -17.69
CA CYS A 59 -4.92 -2.09 -17.41
C CYS A 59 -4.79 -1.12 -18.59
N ALA A 60 -4.01 -1.48 -19.62
CA ALA A 60 -3.89 -0.74 -20.87
C ALA A 60 -3.75 -1.67 -22.07
N PHE A 61 -3.87 -1.10 -23.28
CA PHE A 61 -3.65 -1.80 -24.54
C PHE A 61 -2.83 -0.89 -25.48
N ARG A 62 -1.50 -0.96 -25.36
CA ARG A 62 -0.54 -0.22 -26.19
C ARG A 62 0.40 -1.20 -26.87
N GLU A 63 0.54 -1.10 -28.18
CA GLU A 63 1.42 -1.97 -28.97
C GLU A 63 2.89 -1.74 -28.62
N GLY A 64 3.67 -2.81 -28.46
CA GLY A 64 5.09 -2.74 -28.12
C GLY A 64 5.43 -2.30 -26.69
N SER A 65 4.45 -2.19 -25.80
CA SER A 65 4.67 -1.77 -24.40
C SER A 65 4.55 -2.93 -23.40
N ASN A 66 5.48 -2.97 -22.45
CA ASN A 66 5.49 -3.92 -21.34
C ASN A 66 4.77 -3.39 -20.08
N ASP A 67 4.25 -2.15 -20.11
CA ASP A 67 3.55 -1.50 -19.00
C ASP A 67 2.03 -1.77 -18.97
N ASN A 68 1.53 -2.63 -19.85
CA ASN A 68 0.11 -2.87 -20.02
C ASN A 68 -0.55 -3.65 -18.86
N TYR A 69 0.25 -4.29 -18.01
CA TYR A 69 -0.20 -5.18 -16.93
C TYR A 69 0.28 -4.66 -15.58
N LEU A 70 -0.63 -4.69 -14.60
CA LEU A 70 -0.32 -4.39 -13.19
C LEU A 70 -0.39 -5.66 -12.36
N TYR A 71 0.42 -5.72 -11.31
CA TYR A 71 0.26 -6.73 -10.26
C TYR A 71 -1.11 -6.56 -9.60
N CYS A 72 -1.87 -7.66 -9.56
CA CYS A 72 -3.26 -7.69 -9.16
C CYS A 72 -3.61 -8.93 -8.30
N PRO A 73 -3.14 -9.03 -7.05
CA PRO A 73 -3.48 -10.16 -6.17
C PRO A 73 -4.96 -10.17 -5.74
N ASP A 74 -5.45 -11.34 -5.33
CA ASP A 74 -6.76 -11.52 -4.68
C ASP A 74 -6.61 -11.49 -3.17
N ALA A 75 -7.30 -10.56 -2.50
CA ALA A 75 -7.25 -10.42 -1.04
C ALA A 75 -7.62 -11.71 -0.30
N ARG A 76 -8.46 -12.57 -0.88
CA ARG A 76 -8.90 -13.84 -0.29
C ARG A 76 -7.84 -14.93 -0.35
N ALA A 77 -6.82 -14.76 -1.19
CA ALA A 77 -5.79 -15.76 -1.47
C ALA A 77 -4.38 -15.31 -1.05
N LEU A 78 -4.25 -14.20 -0.33
CA LEU A 78 -2.96 -13.61 0.03
C LEU A 78 -2.07 -14.60 0.81
N GLN A 79 -0.86 -14.80 0.30
CA GLN A 79 0.22 -15.56 0.90
C GLN A 79 1.32 -14.65 1.44
N HIS A 80 2.22 -15.21 2.25
CA HIS A 80 3.33 -14.44 2.81
C HIS A 80 4.24 -13.83 1.73
N ASP A 81 4.42 -14.54 0.60
CA ASP A 81 5.23 -14.02 -0.51
C ASP A 81 4.57 -12.83 -1.23
N ASP A 82 3.23 -12.70 -1.20
CA ASP A 82 2.53 -11.56 -1.80
C ASP A 82 2.88 -10.22 -1.12
N LEU A 83 3.26 -10.25 0.16
CA LEU A 83 3.75 -9.07 0.87
C LEU A 83 5.09 -8.60 0.31
N LYS A 84 6.00 -9.53 -0.01
CA LYS A 84 7.29 -9.19 -0.64
C LYS A 84 7.08 -8.60 -2.02
N HIS A 85 6.16 -9.17 -2.81
CA HIS A 85 5.74 -8.61 -4.09
C HIS A 85 5.20 -7.19 -3.95
N PHE A 86 4.32 -6.95 -2.98
CA PHE A 86 3.79 -5.63 -2.68
C PHE A 86 4.90 -4.63 -2.34
N GLN A 87 5.80 -4.99 -1.43
CA GLN A 87 6.91 -4.14 -1.01
C GLN A 87 7.86 -3.81 -2.16
N TRP A 88 8.16 -4.77 -3.04
CA TRP A 88 9.01 -4.58 -4.21
C TRP A 88 8.42 -3.55 -5.18
N HIS A 89 7.14 -3.69 -5.54
CA HIS A 89 6.45 -2.74 -6.41
C HIS A 89 6.29 -1.37 -5.75
N TRP A 90 5.95 -1.33 -4.45
CA TRP A 90 5.76 -0.10 -3.68
C TRP A 90 7.05 0.73 -3.59
N ALA A 91 8.19 0.09 -3.33
CA ALA A 91 9.49 0.76 -3.26
C ALA A 91 9.89 1.43 -4.60
N ARG A 92 9.33 0.96 -5.72
CA ARG A 92 9.58 1.48 -7.07
C ARG A 92 8.53 2.50 -7.52
N GLY A 93 7.52 2.77 -6.68
CA GLY A 93 6.38 3.61 -7.05
C GLY A 93 5.49 3.00 -8.14
N GLU A 94 5.54 1.68 -8.32
CA GLU A 94 4.71 0.99 -9.30
C GLU A 94 3.30 0.76 -8.73
N PRO A 95 2.22 1.06 -9.49
CA PRO A 95 0.86 0.90 -9.01
C PRO A 95 0.45 -0.59 -8.91
N ILE A 96 -0.33 -0.91 -7.88
CA ILE A 96 -0.78 -2.27 -7.56
C ILE A 96 -2.30 -2.26 -7.34
N ILE A 97 -3.01 -3.30 -7.76
CA ILE A 97 -4.46 -3.46 -7.53
C ILE A 97 -4.72 -4.66 -6.63
N VAL A 98 -5.28 -4.47 -5.44
CA VAL A 98 -5.73 -5.62 -4.62
C VAL A 98 -7.22 -5.88 -4.86
N SER A 99 -7.56 -7.01 -5.45
CA SER A 99 -8.95 -7.39 -5.73
C SER A 99 -9.63 -8.03 -4.51
N HIS A 100 -10.96 -7.99 -4.45
CA HIS A 100 -11.77 -8.59 -3.37
C HIS A 100 -11.42 -8.14 -1.94
N ALA A 101 -10.86 -6.93 -1.78
CA ALA A 101 -10.49 -6.40 -0.46
C ALA A 101 -11.67 -6.30 0.52
N LEU A 102 -12.90 -6.15 0.04
CA LEU A 102 -14.10 -6.09 0.90
C LEU A 102 -14.42 -7.43 1.56
N ASP A 103 -14.12 -8.54 0.88
CA ASP A 103 -14.41 -9.90 1.34
C ASP A 103 -13.58 -10.29 2.58
N THR A 104 -12.49 -9.55 2.86
CA THR A 104 -11.62 -9.77 4.03
C THR A 104 -11.86 -8.77 5.17
N THR A 105 -12.83 -7.86 5.03
CA THR A 105 -13.13 -6.85 6.06
C THR A 105 -13.91 -7.45 7.24
N SER A 106 -14.02 -6.70 8.34
CA SER A 106 -14.70 -7.10 9.59
C SER A 106 -16.23 -7.27 9.48
N GLY A 107 -16.79 -7.42 8.28
CA GLY A 107 -18.23 -7.55 8.04
C GLY A 107 -19.00 -6.22 8.16
N LEU A 108 -18.30 -5.09 8.15
CA LEU A 108 -18.93 -3.77 8.08
C LEU A 108 -19.60 -3.60 6.73
N SER A 109 -20.87 -3.21 6.75
CA SER A 109 -21.60 -2.93 5.52
C SER A 109 -21.22 -1.55 4.98
N TRP A 110 -20.80 -1.54 3.73
CA TRP A 110 -20.57 -0.33 2.93
C TRP A 110 -21.84 0.10 2.19
N GLU A 111 -23.01 -0.46 2.52
CA GLU A 111 -24.26 0.00 1.94
C GLU A 111 -24.51 1.47 2.32
N PRO A 112 -24.98 2.31 1.37
CA PRO A 112 -25.11 3.75 1.57
C PRO A 112 -25.87 4.14 2.85
N MET A 113 -26.95 3.43 3.17
CA MET A 113 -27.76 3.73 4.36
C MET A 113 -27.08 3.33 5.67
N VAL A 114 -26.24 2.30 5.67
CA VAL A 114 -25.44 1.90 6.85
C VAL A 114 -24.34 2.93 7.09
N MET A 115 -23.57 3.26 6.05
CA MET A 115 -22.52 4.28 6.13
C MET A 115 -23.08 5.64 6.59
N TRP A 116 -24.21 6.06 6.01
CA TRP A 116 -24.84 7.34 6.36
C TRP A 116 -25.25 7.40 7.84
N ARG A 117 -25.77 6.30 8.40
CA ARG A 117 -26.12 6.22 9.83
C ARG A 117 -24.87 6.28 10.70
N ALA A 118 -23.82 5.55 10.35
CA ALA A 118 -22.56 5.53 11.11
C ALA A 118 -21.95 6.93 11.21
N VAL A 119 -21.88 7.68 10.11
CA VAL A 119 -21.34 9.06 10.09
C VAL A 119 -22.18 10.01 10.95
N ARG A 120 -23.50 9.88 10.93
CA ARG A 120 -24.40 10.75 11.71
C ARG A 120 -24.45 10.42 13.21
N GLN A 121 -24.07 9.20 13.58
CA GLN A 121 -24.00 8.77 14.98
C GLN A 121 -22.73 9.28 15.67
N ILE A 122 -21.77 9.84 14.93
CA ILE A 122 -20.62 10.58 15.48
C ILE A 122 -21.11 11.94 15.99
N LYS A 123 -21.80 11.94 17.14
CA LYS A 123 -21.96 13.15 17.95
C LYS A 123 -20.74 13.24 18.86
N ASN A 124 -19.92 14.26 18.64
CA ASN A 124 -18.78 14.62 19.50
C ASN A 124 -19.23 14.58 20.97
N THR A 125 -18.61 13.69 21.74
CA THR A 125 -18.60 13.78 23.21
C THR A 125 -17.38 14.59 23.62
#